data_AF-A0A821LG84-F1
#
_entry.id   AF-A0A821LG84-F1
#
_cell.length_a   1.000
_cell.length_b   1.000
_cell.length_c   1.000
_cell.angle_alpha   90.00
_cell.angle_beta   90.00
_cell.angle_gamma   90.00
#
_symmetry.space_group_name_H-M   'P 1'
#
loop_
_entity.id
_entity.type
_entity.pdbx_description
1 polymer ?
#
loop_
_entity_poly.entity_id
_entity_poly.type
_entity_poly.pdbx_seq_one_letter_code
_entity_poly.pdbx_strand_id
1 'polypeptide(L)'
;MIFDFRPFSYNTTEFPSLPTQQTTTISPMMMKLDDLIMKMSEVKDHLANLALKHDKFEQFILEKNQNDERVNENINVLCKSVHELKKDVVQHSLLIERHENVFMKLLFAMFEDLFNVIAAQNQDNKGNPLDADLKCKLERYRIQMKKAREELLNMKKITINYITYDIDEYLAPATVLICSKCL
;
A
#
# COMPACT_ATOMS: atom_id res chain seq x y z
N MET A 1 15.89 87.35 98.48
CA MET A 1 15.88 86.00 97.89
C MET A 1 16.71 86.07 96.62
N ILE A 2 17.85 85.37 96.58
CA ILE A 2 18.74 85.27 95.42
C ILE A 2 18.50 83.89 94.83
N PHE A 3 18.12 83.81 93.56
CA PHE A 3 17.92 82.55 92.84
C PHE A 3 19.23 82.15 92.15
N ASP A 4 19.82 81.03 92.59
CA ASP A 4 20.97 80.40 91.94
C ASP A 4 20.50 79.61 90.70
N PHE A 5 20.94 80.03 89.51
CA PHE A 5 20.79 79.27 88.27
C PHE A 5 22.03 78.39 88.07
N ARG A 6 21.88 77.06 88.16
CA ARG A 6 22.86 76.12 87.60
C ARG A 6 22.49 75.81 86.15
N PRO A 7 23.42 75.87 85.18
CA PRO A 7 23.15 75.41 83.83
C PRO A 7 23.14 73.87 83.77
N PHE A 8 22.14 73.31 83.11
CA PHE A 8 22.08 71.89 82.76
C PHE A 8 23.20 71.57 81.74
N SER A 9 24.09 70.62 82.05
CA SER A 9 25.05 70.07 81.09
C SER A 9 24.52 68.76 80.50
N TYR A 10 24.36 68.71 79.18
CA TYR A 10 24.00 67.49 78.45
C TYR A 10 25.21 66.55 78.36
N ASN A 11 25.07 65.29 78.78
CA ASN A 11 26.08 64.25 78.62
C ASN A 11 25.78 63.44 77.35
N THR A 12 26.64 63.51 76.34
CA THR A 12 26.44 62.93 75.00
C THR A 12 26.82 61.44 74.89
N THR A 13 27.10 60.77 76.01
CA THR A 13 27.61 59.38 76.01
C THR A 13 26.55 58.30 76.22
N GLU A 14 25.26 58.65 76.40
CA GLU A 14 24.17 57.68 76.69
C GLU A 14 23.24 57.33 75.51
N PHE A 15 23.57 57.69 74.27
CA PHE A 15 22.81 57.19 73.12
C PHE A 15 23.38 55.85 72.62
N PRO A 16 22.55 54.80 72.48
CA PRO A 16 23.00 53.55 71.86
C PRO A 16 23.36 53.80 70.40
N SER A 17 24.48 53.24 69.94
CA SER A 17 24.90 53.35 68.54
C SER A 17 23.86 52.73 67.61
N LEU A 18 23.54 53.43 66.51
CA LEU A 18 22.71 52.90 65.44
C LEU A 18 23.30 51.57 64.94
N PRO A 19 22.48 50.55 64.64
CA PRO A 19 22.97 49.27 64.16
C PRO A 19 23.73 49.48 62.85
N THR A 20 24.97 49.01 62.85
CA THR A 20 25.86 48.94 61.69
C THR A 20 25.15 48.22 60.55
N GLN A 21 25.32 48.72 59.31
CA GLN A 21 24.78 48.10 58.08
C GLN A 21 24.88 46.58 58.15
N GLN A 22 23.71 45.93 58.19
CA GLN A 22 23.64 44.49 57.98
C GLN A 22 24.18 44.22 56.58
N THR A 23 25.27 43.46 56.52
CA THR A 23 25.72 42.76 55.33
C THR A 23 24.50 42.15 54.65
N THR A 24 24.29 42.48 53.38
CA THR A 24 23.25 41.94 52.50
C THR A 24 23.40 40.42 52.41
N THR A 25 22.91 39.73 53.43
CA THR A 25 22.72 38.29 53.42
C THR A 25 21.48 38.09 52.56
N ILE A 26 21.69 37.63 51.33
CA ILE A 26 20.62 37.27 50.40
C ILE A 26 19.66 36.36 51.18
N SER A 27 18.45 36.88 51.45
CA SER A 27 17.48 36.17 52.29
C SER A 27 17.15 34.83 51.63
N PRO A 28 17.15 33.71 52.37
CA PRO A 28 16.74 32.40 51.85
C PRO A 28 15.31 32.41 51.27
N MET A 29 14.50 33.41 51.60
CA MET A 29 13.20 33.66 50.99
C MET A 29 13.30 34.19 49.54
N MET A 30 14.29 35.04 49.24
CA MET A 30 14.55 35.55 47.88
C MET A 30 15.03 34.43 46.97
N MET A 31 15.93 33.56 47.43
CA MET A 31 16.37 32.39 46.65
C MET A 31 15.23 31.43 46.32
N LYS A 32 14.27 31.22 47.24
CA LYS A 32 13.07 30.41 46.97
C LYS A 32 12.11 31.06 45.98
N LEU A 33 12.03 32.40 45.99
CA LEU A 33 11.20 33.15 45.05
C LEU A 33 11.79 33.09 43.64
N ASP A 34 13.11 33.25 43.51
CA ASP A 34 13.82 33.12 42.24
C ASP A 34 13.70 31.69 41.66
N ASP A 35 13.84 30.66 42.50
CA ASP A 35 13.62 29.26 42.11
C ASP A 35 12.17 29.00 41.66
N LEU A 36 11.19 29.61 42.33
CA LEU A 36 9.79 29.53 41.93
C LEU A 36 9.53 30.23 40.59
N ILE A 37 10.09 31.41 40.36
CA ILE A 37 9.98 32.15 39.10
C ILE A 37 10.60 31.34 37.96
N MET A 38 11.76 30.71 38.19
CA MET A 38 12.44 29.86 37.21
C MET A 38 11.58 28.64 36.86
N LYS A 39 11.05 27.93 37.85
CA LYS A 39 10.14 26.79 37.64
C LYS A 39 8.85 27.19 36.93
N MET A 40 8.28 28.36 37.25
CA MET A 40 7.11 28.87 36.53
C MET A 40 7.43 29.19 35.07
N SER A 41 8.63 29.71 34.78
CA SER A 41 9.09 29.93 33.41
C SER A 41 9.25 28.60 32.66
N GLU A 42 9.85 27.59 33.28
CA GLU A 42 9.99 26.26 32.69
C GLU A 42 8.63 25.61 32.39
N VAL A 43 7.67 25.74 33.30
CA VAL A 43 6.29 25.24 33.11
C VAL A 43 5.62 25.96 31.92
N LYS A 44 5.79 27.28 31.81
CA LYS A 44 5.29 28.05 30.66
C LYS A 44 5.88 27.54 29.34
N ASP A 45 7.19 27.30 29.29
CA ASP A 45 7.86 26.80 28.09
C ASP A 45 7.42 25.38 27.73
N HIS A 46 7.19 24.52 28.73
CA HIS A 46 6.62 23.18 28.53
C HIS A 46 5.19 23.24 28.00
N LEU A 47 4.35 24.15 28.52
CA LEU A 47 2.99 24.36 28.01
C LEU A 47 3.00 24.85 26.55
N ALA A 48 3.89 25.79 26.21
CA ALA A 48 4.03 26.29 24.85
C ALA A 48 4.47 25.16 23.89
N ASN A 49 5.45 24.35 24.29
CA ASN A 49 5.88 23.18 23.52
C ASN A 49 4.79 22.11 23.39
N LEU A 50 3.98 21.91 24.43
CA LEU A 50 2.87 20.96 24.39
C LEU A 50 1.77 21.44 23.42
N ALA A 51 1.42 22.72 23.45
CA ALA A 51 0.47 23.30 22.50
C ALA A 51 0.94 23.13 21.05
N LEU A 52 2.21 23.44 20.75
CA LEU A 52 2.78 23.22 19.41
C LEU A 52 2.77 21.75 18.97
N LYS A 53 2.99 20.81 19.90
CA LYS A 53 2.89 19.37 19.61
C LYS A 53 1.45 18.95 19.34
N HIS A 54 0.51 19.51 20.08
CA HIS A 54 -0.92 19.27 19.89
C HIS A 54 -1.38 19.71 18.49
N ASP A 55 -1.00 20.93 18.07
CA ASP A 55 -1.35 21.44 16.73
C ASP A 55 -0.80 20.55 15.60
N LYS A 56 0.46 20.10 15.74
CA LYS A 56 1.07 19.16 14.79
C LYS A 56 0.37 17.81 14.76
N PHE A 57 -0.10 17.35 15.92
CA PHE A 57 -0.85 16.09 16.00
C PHE A 57 -2.21 16.21 15.31
N GLU A 58 -2.95 17.31 15.52
CA GLU A 58 -4.20 17.56 14.82
C GLU A 58 -4.00 17.61 13.30
N GLN A 59 -2.97 18.32 12.84
CA GLN A 59 -2.62 18.37 11.43
C GLN A 59 -2.31 16.96 10.88
N PHE A 60 -1.52 16.17 11.61
CA PHE A 60 -1.21 14.79 11.23
C PHE A 60 -2.47 13.93 11.11
N ILE A 61 -3.44 14.05 12.04
CA ILE A 61 -4.70 13.31 11.99
C ILE A 61 -5.51 13.69 10.74
N LEU A 62 -5.59 14.99 10.42
CA LEU A 62 -6.28 15.46 9.21
C LEU A 62 -5.63 14.92 7.94
N GLU A 63 -4.30 15.00 7.82
CA GLU A 63 -3.56 14.49 6.68
C GLU A 63 -3.71 12.97 6.54
N LYS A 64 -3.71 12.24 7.67
CA LYS A 64 -3.87 10.80 7.67
C LYS A 64 -5.27 10.38 7.21
N ASN A 65 -6.31 11.07 7.68
CA ASN A 65 -7.70 10.80 7.26
C ASN A 65 -7.89 11.04 5.76
N GLN A 66 -7.38 12.16 5.23
CA GLN A 66 -7.42 12.45 3.79
C GLN A 66 -6.67 11.40 2.97
N ASN A 67 -5.52 10.95 3.45
CA ASN A 67 -4.78 9.89 2.79
C ASN A 67 -5.56 8.56 2.79
N ASP A 68 -6.25 8.24 3.89
CA ASP A 68 -7.02 7.01 4.01
C ASP A 68 -8.26 7.02 3.11
N GLU A 69 -8.92 8.17 2.96
CA GLU A 69 -9.99 8.35 1.97
C GLU A 69 -9.48 8.10 0.53
N ARG A 70 -8.35 8.71 0.16
CA ARG A 70 -7.72 8.50 -1.15
C ARG A 70 -7.32 7.05 -1.39
N VAL A 71 -6.77 6.36 -0.38
CA VAL A 71 -6.43 4.95 -0.48
C VAL A 71 -7.69 4.11 -0.69
N ASN A 72 -8.77 4.42 0.03
CA ASN A 72 -10.05 3.73 -0.12
C ASN A 72 -10.66 3.92 -1.52
N GLU A 73 -10.60 5.13 -2.09
CA GLU A 73 -11.00 5.38 -3.47
C GLU A 73 -10.20 4.54 -4.48
N ASN A 74 -8.87 4.51 -4.33
CA ASN A 74 -7.99 3.70 -5.17
C ASN A 74 -8.31 2.19 -5.06
N ILE A 75 -8.57 1.70 -3.85
CA ILE A 75 -9.00 0.31 -3.63
C ILE A 75 -10.32 0.04 -4.34
N ASN A 76 -11.30 0.94 -4.25
CA ASN A 76 -12.59 0.78 -4.92
C ASN A 76 -12.46 0.75 -6.45
N VAL A 77 -11.60 1.60 -7.03
CA VAL A 77 -11.30 1.56 -8.47
C VAL A 77 -10.64 0.24 -8.84
N LEU A 78 -9.66 -0.22 -8.05
CA LEU A 78 -8.99 -1.50 -8.29
C LEU A 78 -9.98 -2.68 -8.23
N CYS A 79 -10.87 -2.72 -7.25
CA CYS A 79 -11.89 -3.76 -7.12
C CYS A 79 -12.82 -3.81 -8.35
N LYS A 80 -13.24 -2.65 -8.87
CA LYS A 80 -14.04 -2.58 -10.11
C LYS A 80 -13.26 -3.11 -11.31
N SER A 81 -12.01 -2.68 -11.48
CA SER A 81 -11.16 -3.15 -12.58
C SER A 81 -10.90 -4.66 -12.53
N VAL A 82 -10.67 -5.21 -11.34
CA VAL A 82 -10.52 -6.66 -11.14
C VAL A 82 -11.80 -7.41 -11.49
N HIS A 83 -12.96 -6.86 -11.13
CA HIS A 83 -14.24 -7.48 -11.44
C HIS A 83 -14.51 -7.54 -12.96
N GLU A 84 -14.29 -6.44 -13.67
CA GLU A 84 -14.43 -6.40 -15.13
C GLU A 84 -13.41 -7.33 -15.81
N LEU A 85 -12.15 -7.33 -15.36
CA LEU A 85 -11.13 -8.23 -15.89
C LEU A 85 -11.53 -9.71 -15.70
N LYS A 86 -12.11 -10.06 -14.54
CA LYS A 86 -12.60 -11.42 -14.28
C LYS A 86 -13.68 -11.82 -15.28
N LYS A 87 -14.61 -10.91 -15.58
CA LYS A 87 -15.67 -11.14 -16.58
C LYS A 87 -15.08 -11.33 -17.98
N ASP A 88 -14.13 -10.49 -18.37
CA ASP A 88 -13.45 -10.59 -19.66
C ASP A 88 -12.69 -11.90 -19.80
N VAL A 89 -11.97 -12.34 -18.75
CA VAL A 89 -11.24 -13.61 -18.74
C VAL A 89 -12.19 -14.79 -18.95
N VAL A 90 -13.33 -14.81 -18.24
CA VAL A 90 -14.36 -15.85 -18.41
C VAL A 90 -14.91 -15.85 -19.84
N GLN A 91 -15.20 -14.69 -20.40
CA GLN A 91 -15.69 -14.58 -21.78
C GLN A 91 -14.67 -15.08 -22.81
N HIS A 92 -13.40 -14.70 -22.67
CA HIS A 92 -12.33 -15.17 -23.56
C HIS A 92 -12.10 -16.67 -23.43
N SER A 93 -12.20 -17.22 -22.21
CA SER A 93 -12.10 -18.66 -21.97
C SER A 93 -13.16 -19.44 -22.75
N LEU A 94 -14.43 -18.99 -22.71
CA LEU A 94 -15.53 -19.60 -23.49
C LEU A 94 -15.30 -19.51 -25.00
N LEU A 95 -14.80 -18.36 -25.49
CA LEU A 95 -14.49 -18.16 -26.90
C LEU A 95 -13.37 -19.09 -27.38
N ILE A 96 -12.32 -19.24 -26.57
CA ILE A 96 -11.22 -20.17 -26.85
C ILE A 96 -11.75 -21.61 -26.90
N GLU A 97 -12.54 -22.04 -25.92
CA GLU A 97 -13.12 -23.39 -25.91
C GLU A 97 -14.01 -23.65 -27.13
N ARG A 98 -14.80 -22.66 -27.55
CA ARG A 98 -15.60 -22.75 -28.76
C ARG A 98 -14.73 -22.90 -30.00
N HIS A 99 -13.67 -22.10 -30.15
CA HIS A 99 -12.73 -22.22 -31.25
C HIS A 99 -12.04 -23.58 -31.25
N GLU A 100 -11.54 -24.04 -30.10
CA GLU A 100 -10.94 -25.38 -29.97
C GLU A 100 -11.89 -26.47 -30.46
N ASN A 101 -13.17 -26.40 -30.08
CA ASN A 101 -14.18 -27.36 -30.54
C ASN A 101 -14.36 -27.30 -32.06
N VAL A 102 -14.43 -26.11 -32.66
CA VAL A 102 -14.53 -25.95 -34.12
C VAL A 102 -13.30 -26.51 -34.83
N PHE A 103 -12.09 -26.19 -34.36
CA PHE A 103 -10.86 -26.73 -34.94
C PHE A 103 -10.82 -28.26 -34.83
N MET A 104 -11.05 -28.81 -33.64
CA MET A 104 -10.90 -30.23 -33.34
C MET A 104 -11.98 -31.11 -33.95
N LYS A 105 -13.24 -30.68 -33.93
CA LYS A 105 -14.36 -31.51 -34.37
C LYS A 105 -14.75 -31.28 -35.82
N LEU A 106 -14.54 -30.07 -36.34
CA LEU A 106 -14.97 -29.72 -37.68
C LEU A 106 -13.78 -29.59 -38.63
N LEU A 107 -12.89 -28.62 -38.41
CA LEU A 107 -11.86 -28.30 -39.39
C LEU A 107 -10.89 -29.46 -39.60
N PHE A 108 -10.29 -30.00 -38.53
CA PHE A 108 -9.37 -31.14 -38.64
C PHE A 108 -10.01 -32.36 -39.32
N ALA A 109 -11.27 -32.66 -39.01
CA ALA A 109 -12.01 -33.75 -39.64
C ALA A 109 -12.24 -33.49 -41.14
N MET A 110 -12.74 -32.29 -41.49
CA MET A 110 -13.00 -31.92 -42.88
C MET A 110 -11.74 -31.96 -43.75
N PHE A 111 -10.61 -31.50 -43.23
CA PHE A 111 -9.36 -31.53 -43.97
C PHE A 111 -8.84 -32.95 -44.19
N GLU A 112 -8.98 -33.84 -43.21
CA GLU A 112 -8.62 -35.25 -43.38
C GLU A 112 -9.46 -35.92 -44.46
N ASP A 113 -10.78 -35.68 -44.46
CA ASP A 113 -11.69 -36.17 -45.49
C ASP A 113 -11.33 -35.62 -46.87
N LEU A 114 -11.04 -34.32 -46.97
CA LEU A 114 -10.62 -33.69 -48.22
C LEU A 114 -9.32 -34.28 -48.75
N PHE A 115 -8.32 -34.49 -47.89
CA PHE A 115 -7.07 -35.13 -48.28
C PHE A 115 -7.30 -36.57 -48.74
N ASN A 116 -8.22 -37.31 -48.13
CA ASN A 116 -8.61 -38.66 -48.58
C ASN A 116 -9.26 -38.63 -49.96
N VAL A 117 -10.19 -37.69 -50.20
CA VAL A 117 -10.86 -37.54 -51.51
C VAL A 117 -9.86 -37.18 -52.60
N ILE A 118 -8.99 -36.19 -52.37
CA ILE A 118 -7.99 -35.78 -53.36
C ILE A 118 -6.99 -36.91 -53.61
N ALA A 119 -6.56 -37.62 -52.55
CA ALA A 119 -5.64 -38.75 -52.70
C ALA A 119 -6.26 -39.92 -53.48
N ALA A 120 -7.58 -40.16 -53.34
CA ALA A 120 -8.29 -41.17 -54.10
C ALA A 120 -8.46 -40.79 -55.57
N GLN A 121 -8.70 -39.50 -55.86
CA GLN A 121 -8.77 -38.98 -57.23
C GLN A 121 -7.39 -38.94 -57.92
N ASN A 122 -6.31 -38.82 -57.15
CA ASN A 122 -4.94 -38.79 -57.66
C ASN A 122 -4.35 -40.21 -57.86
N GLN A 123 -5.18 -41.20 -58.19
CA GLN A 123 -4.75 -42.58 -58.44
C GLN A 123 -5.30 -43.10 -59.76
N ASP A 124 -4.50 -43.89 -60.47
CA ASP A 124 -4.98 -44.66 -61.62
C ASP A 124 -5.78 -45.91 -61.17
N ASN A 125 -6.36 -46.63 -62.12
CA ASN A 125 -7.11 -47.87 -61.84
C ASN A 125 -6.25 -49.00 -61.22
N LYS A 126 -4.92 -48.82 -61.16
CA LYS A 126 -3.95 -49.75 -60.56
C LYS A 126 -3.42 -49.25 -59.21
N GLY A 127 -3.89 -48.10 -58.72
CA GLY A 127 -3.47 -47.48 -57.45
C GLY A 127 -2.17 -46.68 -57.53
N ASN A 128 -1.62 -46.44 -58.72
CA ASN A 128 -0.42 -45.62 -58.89
C ASN A 128 -0.79 -44.13 -58.85
N PRO A 129 0.05 -43.27 -58.25
CA PRO A 129 -0.20 -41.84 -58.23
C PRO A 129 -0.17 -41.25 -59.64
N LEU A 130 -1.22 -40.49 -60.02
CA LEU A 130 -1.26 -39.75 -61.28
C LEU A 130 -0.26 -38.57 -61.24
N ASP A 131 -0.21 -37.88 -60.11
CA ASP A 131 0.76 -36.84 -59.80
C ASP A 131 1.49 -37.16 -58.48
N ALA A 132 2.76 -37.55 -58.61
CA ALA A 132 3.61 -37.91 -57.48
C ALA A 132 3.99 -36.69 -56.60
N ASP A 133 4.13 -35.50 -57.17
CA ASP A 133 4.43 -34.29 -56.41
C ASP A 133 3.22 -33.86 -55.57
N LEU A 134 2.02 -33.93 -56.15
CA LEU A 134 0.78 -33.69 -55.41
C LEU A 134 0.62 -34.66 -54.23
N LYS A 135 0.91 -35.95 -54.43
CA LYS A 135 0.90 -36.96 -53.35
C LYS A 135 1.88 -36.57 -52.22
N CYS A 136 3.10 -36.18 -52.57
CA CYS A 136 4.10 -35.71 -51.60
C CYS A 136 3.68 -34.42 -50.87
N LYS A 137 3.01 -33.48 -51.55
CA LYS A 137 2.47 -32.26 -50.93
C LYS A 137 1.34 -32.56 -49.94
N LEU A 138 0.38 -33.41 -50.32
CA LEU A 138 -0.72 -33.80 -49.43
C LEU A 138 -0.21 -34.47 -48.15
N GLU A 139 0.78 -35.35 -48.27
CA GLU A 139 1.37 -36.01 -47.10
C GLU A 139 2.08 -35.01 -46.17
N ARG A 140 2.80 -34.03 -46.74
CA ARG A 140 3.39 -32.94 -45.96
C ARG A 140 2.33 -32.14 -45.21
N TYR A 141 1.22 -31.81 -45.86
CA TYR A 141 0.13 -31.09 -45.19
C TYR A 141 -0.52 -31.92 -44.08
N ARG A 142 -0.75 -33.23 -44.28
CA ARG A 142 -1.22 -34.12 -43.21
C ARG A 142 -0.30 -34.12 -41.99
N ILE A 143 1.01 -34.21 -42.20
CA ILE A 143 1.99 -34.21 -41.10
C ILE A 143 1.96 -32.88 -40.34
N GLN A 144 1.99 -31.75 -41.06
CA GLN A 144 1.90 -30.42 -40.44
C GLN A 144 0.62 -30.26 -39.62
N MET A 145 -0.48 -30.78 -40.15
CA MET A 145 -1.78 -30.72 -39.52
C MET A 145 -1.86 -31.54 -38.23
N LYS A 146 -1.34 -32.78 -38.25
CA LYS A 146 -1.22 -33.62 -37.04
C LYS A 146 -0.38 -32.93 -35.97
N LYS A 147 0.75 -32.35 -36.37
CA LYS A 147 1.63 -31.61 -35.46
C LYS A 147 0.90 -30.42 -34.80
N ALA A 148 0.21 -29.61 -35.59
CA ALA A 148 -0.58 -28.47 -35.07
C ALA A 148 -1.68 -28.94 -34.09
N ARG A 149 -2.32 -30.07 -34.38
CA ARG A 149 -3.33 -30.67 -33.49
C ARG A 149 -2.74 -31.10 -32.15
N GLU A 150 -1.57 -31.73 -32.16
CA GLU A 150 -0.86 -32.17 -30.96
C GLU A 150 -0.36 -30.98 -30.12
N GLU A 151 0.18 -29.95 -30.76
CA GLU A 151 0.61 -28.72 -30.09
C GLU A 151 -0.54 -28.02 -29.37
N LEU A 152 -1.71 -27.92 -30.00
CA LEU A 152 -2.92 -27.38 -29.37
C LEU A 152 -3.35 -28.19 -28.14
N LEU A 153 -3.29 -29.53 -28.22
CA LEU A 153 -3.66 -30.40 -27.10
C LEU A 153 -2.66 -30.29 -25.93
N ASN A 154 -1.37 -30.12 -26.23
CA ASN A 154 -0.33 -29.93 -25.22
C ASN A 154 -0.42 -28.57 -24.52
N MET A 155 -0.66 -27.49 -25.27
CA MET A 155 -0.89 -26.15 -24.72
C MET A 155 -2.03 -26.15 -23.70
N LYS A 156 -3.15 -26.82 -24.03
CA LYS A 156 -4.31 -26.96 -23.13
C LYS A 156 -3.95 -27.60 -21.78
N LYS A 157 -3.11 -28.64 -21.81
CA LYS A 157 -2.67 -29.34 -20.59
C LYS A 157 -1.86 -28.42 -19.66
N ILE A 158 -1.05 -27.52 -20.22
CA ILE A 158 -0.24 -26.56 -19.46
C ILE A 158 -1.13 -25.46 -18.86
N THR A 159 -2.08 -24.94 -19.64
CA THR A 159 -2.99 -23.86 -19.18
C THR A 159 -3.89 -24.30 -18.02
N ILE A 160 -4.41 -25.53 -18.04
CA ILE A 160 -5.21 -26.08 -16.94
C ILE A 160 -4.41 -26.11 -15.64
N ASN A 161 -3.13 -26.54 -15.69
CA ASN A 161 -2.28 -26.61 -14.52
C ASN A 161 -1.97 -25.23 -13.90
N TYR A 162 -1.78 -24.20 -14.74
CA TYR A 162 -1.49 -22.84 -14.27
C TYR A 162 -2.68 -22.16 -13.59
N ILE A 163 -3.90 -22.36 -14.11
CA ILE A 163 -5.13 -21.75 -13.54
C ILE A 163 -5.49 -22.34 -12.16
N THR A 164 -5.05 -23.57 -11.86
CA THR A 164 -5.27 -24.19 -10.53
C THR A 164 -4.54 -23.49 -9.38
N TYR A 165 -3.59 -22.60 -9.65
CA TYR A 165 -2.99 -21.74 -8.64
C TYR A 165 -3.86 -20.49 -8.49
N ASP A 166 -4.73 -20.53 -7.49
CA ASP A 166 -5.85 -19.60 -7.35
C ASP A 166 -5.39 -18.18 -6.95
N ILE A 167 -6.05 -17.18 -7.53
CA ILE A 167 -5.88 -15.76 -7.22
C ILE A 167 -6.25 -15.48 -5.74
N ASP A 168 -7.09 -16.34 -5.15
CA ASP A 168 -7.47 -16.30 -3.74
C ASP A 168 -6.27 -16.46 -2.78
N GLU A 169 -5.22 -17.19 -3.20
CA GLU A 169 -3.98 -17.34 -2.41
C GLU A 169 -3.16 -16.03 -2.37
N TYR A 170 -3.27 -15.20 -3.41
CA TYR A 170 -2.59 -13.92 -3.52
C TYR A 170 -3.34 -12.75 -2.87
N LEU A 171 -4.67 -12.84 -2.74
CA LEU A 171 -5.51 -11.75 -2.18
C LEU A 171 -5.81 -11.89 -0.68
N ALA A 172 -5.60 -13.06 -0.08
CA ALA A 172 -5.76 -13.28 1.37
C ALA A 172 -5.07 -12.26 2.29
N PRO A 173 -3.88 -11.68 1.96
CA PRO A 173 -3.21 -10.73 2.85
C PRO A 173 -3.85 -9.32 2.91
N ALA A 174 -4.62 -8.92 1.90
CA ALA A 174 -5.14 -7.55 1.82
C ALA A 174 -6.31 -7.29 2.80
N THR A 175 -7.11 -8.32 3.09
CA THR A 175 -8.27 -8.27 3.99
C THR A 175 -7.91 -8.19 5.48
N VAL A 176 -6.66 -8.42 5.86
CA VAL A 176 -6.24 -8.51 7.27
C VAL A 176 -5.74 -7.17 7.85
N LEU A 177 -5.49 -6.16 7.00
CA LEU A 177 -4.79 -4.93 7.42
C LEU A 177 -5.69 -3.73 7.76
N ILE A 178 -7.01 -3.84 7.66
CA ILE A 178 -7.91 -2.74 8.04
C ILE A 178 -8.35 -2.94 9.49
N CYS A 179 -7.74 -2.18 10.40
CA CYS A 179 -8.17 -2.08 11.81
C CYS A 179 -9.59 -1.52 11.87
N SER A 180 -10.58 -2.40 12.03
CA SER A 180 -12.00 -2.04 12.20
C SER A 180 -12.34 -1.42 13.56
N LYS A 181 -11.34 -1.10 14.40
CA LYS A 181 -11.53 -0.60 15.78
C LYS A 181 -11.21 0.89 15.96
N CYS A 182 -11.07 1.66 14.88
CA CYS A 182 -10.84 3.10 14.94
C CYS A 182 -12.09 3.94 14.54
N LEU A 183 -13.29 3.34 14.54
CA LEU A 183 -14.58 4.01 14.33
C LEU A 183 -15.31 4.19 15.67
#